data_AF-A0A066UAL2-F1
#
_entry.id   AF-A0A066UAL2-F1
#
_cell.length_a   1.000
_cell.length_b   1.000
_cell.length_c   1.000
_cell.angle_alpha   90.00
_cell.angle_beta   90.00
_cell.angle_gamma   90.00
#
_symmetry.space_group_name_H-M   'P 1'
#
loop_
_entity.id
_entity.type
_entity.pdbx_description
1 polymer ?
#
loop_
_entity_poly.entity_id
_entity_poly.type
_entity_poly.pdbx_seq_one_letter_code
_entity_poly.pdbx_strand_id
1 'polypeptide(L)'
;MTRVVIAPDKFKGSLTAVEAAEAIALGVRDALPGAEIVTCPVADGGEGTLDVLEAAGARIVRLTVRGPLEEPVKARYAVLDGTAYVESARACGIEFVEPSPSTALAAHTWGVGELLADALIHGAKRLVLTVGGTASTDGGAGMLGALGAGVLDAFGAPVGLGGGTLTRVASTELTPVRERLAGVSVAVATDVTNPLLGPDGAAAVFGPQKGAGPSEVALLDEALGRWAHALRVGGAPDVTRVPGSGAGGGVAAAAIALGASVESGFDLIAGLTGVDAALAGADLVITGEGSLDEQSLNGKAPAGIADRARSRGVPLLALAGRIQLDAAGLARLGVVGSSALIDHAPSLDHARSHAAELLRERAAEVVRAWREG
;
A
#
# COMPACT_ATOMS: atom_id res chain seq x y z
N MET A 1 -6.35 18.33 30.66
CA MET A 1 -5.09 17.71 30.21
C MET A 1 -5.16 17.70 28.70
N THR A 2 -4.18 18.26 27.99
CA THR A 2 -4.27 18.33 26.52
C THR A 2 -4.09 16.94 25.93
N ARG A 3 -5.05 16.48 25.14
CA ARG A 3 -5.03 15.17 24.50
C ARG A 3 -4.60 15.28 23.05
N VAL A 4 -3.45 14.69 22.72
CA VAL A 4 -2.80 14.78 21.41
C VAL A 4 -2.80 13.41 20.73
N VAL A 5 -3.41 13.35 19.55
CA VAL A 5 -3.39 12.16 18.68
C VAL A 5 -2.28 12.30 17.66
N ILE A 6 -1.46 11.27 17.50
CA ILE A 6 -0.33 11.25 16.57
C ILE A 6 -0.59 10.15 15.55
N ALA A 7 -0.92 10.54 14.31
CA ALA A 7 -1.27 9.61 13.24
C ALA A 7 -0.48 9.90 11.95
N PRO A 8 0.84 9.67 11.94
CA PRO A 8 1.66 9.79 10.74
C PRO A 8 1.61 8.52 9.90
N ASP A 9 1.88 8.68 8.60
CA ASP A 9 2.32 7.63 7.69
C ASP A 9 3.87 7.57 7.68
N LYS A 10 4.43 6.61 6.96
CA LYS A 10 5.86 6.43 6.79
C LYS A 10 6.53 7.63 6.12
N PHE A 11 7.77 7.87 6.52
CA PHE A 11 8.67 8.82 5.86
C PHE A 11 9.51 8.03 4.88
N LYS A 12 9.01 7.87 3.64
CA LYS A 12 9.55 6.96 2.63
C LYS A 12 11.08 7.05 2.50
N GLY A 13 11.75 5.91 2.66
CA GLY A 13 13.21 5.80 2.60
C GLY A 13 13.94 6.30 3.84
N SER A 14 13.24 6.46 4.97
CA SER A 14 13.81 6.95 6.22
C SER A 14 13.19 6.30 7.46
N LEU A 15 11.91 6.58 7.78
CA LEU A 15 11.23 6.04 8.98
C LEU A 15 9.96 5.28 8.59
N THR A 16 9.68 4.20 9.33
CA THR A 16 8.35 3.60 9.39
C THR A 16 7.34 4.56 10.05
N ALA A 17 6.05 4.32 9.85
CA ALA A 17 4.99 5.10 10.50
C ALA A 17 5.07 5.01 12.05
N VAL A 18 5.47 3.83 12.57
CA VAL A 18 5.64 3.59 14.01
C VAL A 18 6.78 4.45 14.57
N GLU A 19 7.96 4.40 13.95
CA GLU A 19 9.12 5.21 14.35
C GLU A 19 8.83 6.71 14.25
N ALA A 20 8.11 7.13 13.20
CA ALA A 20 7.67 8.51 13.05
C ALA A 20 6.73 8.93 14.19
N ALA A 21 5.76 8.09 14.55
CA ALA A 21 4.85 8.36 15.65
C ALA A 21 5.58 8.47 17.00
N GLU A 22 6.57 7.61 17.25
CA GLU A 22 7.41 7.66 18.44
C GLU A 22 8.24 8.95 18.52
N ALA A 23 8.88 9.35 17.43
CA ALA A 23 9.66 10.58 17.36
C ALA A 23 8.79 11.83 17.59
N ILE A 24 7.61 11.90 16.96
CA ILE A 24 6.65 12.98 17.19
C ILE A 24 6.17 12.97 18.65
N ALA A 25 5.91 11.80 19.24
CA ALA A 25 5.48 11.70 20.63
C ALA A 25 6.53 12.24 21.61
N LEU A 26 7.82 12.00 21.34
CA LEU A 26 8.90 12.61 22.11
C LEU A 26 8.88 14.14 22.00
N GLY A 27 8.69 14.68 20.80
CA GLY A 27 8.61 16.14 20.58
C GLY A 27 7.40 16.77 21.27
N VAL A 28 6.25 16.10 21.24
CA VAL A 28 5.06 16.53 21.99
C VAL A 28 5.35 16.57 23.49
N ARG A 29 6.04 15.57 24.07
CA ARG A 29 6.41 15.58 25.49
C ARG A 29 7.38 16.72 25.83
N ASP A 30 8.31 17.05 24.94
CA ASP A 30 9.26 18.15 25.13
C ASP A 30 8.57 19.53 25.13
N ALA A 31 7.43 19.67 24.44
CA ALA A 31 6.63 20.89 24.38
C ALA A 31 5.52 20.94 25.45
N LEU A 32 4.90 19.79 25.73
CA LEU A 32 3.75 19.60 26.61
C LEU A 32 3.97 18.38 27.53
N PRO A 33 4.76 18.49 28.61
CA PRO A 33 5.10 17.35 29.47
C PRO A 33 3.90 16.66 30.13
N GLY A 34 2.78 17.36 30.27
CA GLY A 34 1.53 16.84 30.83
C GLY A 34 0.49 16.44 29.78
N ALA A 35 0.85 16.29 28.50
CA ALA A 35 -0.10 15.86 27.48
C ALA A 35 -0.45 14.37 27.63
N GLU A 36 -1.71 14.03 27.37
CA GLU A 36 -2.12 12.66 27.11
C GLU A 36 -1.84 12.38 25.63
N ILE A 37 -0.96 11.42 25.34
CA ILE A 37 -0.52 11.15 23.96
C ILE A 37 -1.06 9.79 23.53
N VAL A 38 -1.75 9.75 22.40
CA VAL A 38 -2.21 8.54 21.75
C VAL A 38 -1.56 8.43 20.37
N THR A 39 -0.77 7.38 20.15
CA THR A 39 -0.14 7.10 18.85
C THR A 39 -0.99 6.13 18.06
N CYS A 40 -1.35 6.53 16.84
CA CYS A 40 -2.11 5.75 15.89
C CYS A 40 -1.42 5.81 14.51
N PRO A 41 -0.23 5.17 14.34
CA PRO A 41 0.43 5.14 13.05
C PRO A 41 -0.52 4.59 11.98
N VAL A 42 -0.49 5.15 10.78
CA VAL A 42 -1.37 4.78 9.67
C VAL A 42 -0.58 4.33 8.46
N ALA A 43 -1.27 3.71 7.50
CA ALA A 43 -0.74 3.37 6.19
C ALA A 43 -1.85 3.50 5.13
N ASP A 44 -1.47 3.62 3.86
CA ASP A 44 -2.34 3.76 2.69
C ASP A 44 -2.64 2.41 2.00
N GLY A 45 -2.48 1.29 2.72
CA GLY A 45 -2.56 -0.05 2.12
C GLY A 45 -1.39 -0.37 1.18
N GLY A 46 -0.28 0.39 1.27
CA GLY A 46 0.99 0.06 0.63
C GLY A 46 1.97 -0.63 1.59
N GLU A 47 3.27 -0.52 1.27
CA GLU A 47 4.37 -0.98 2.13
C GLU A 47 4.29 -0.37 3.53
N GLY A 48 4.56 -1.16 4.57
CA GLY A 48 4.55 -0.71 5.96
C GLY A 48 3.21 -0.87 6.67
N THR A 49 2.18 -1.31 5.93
CA THR A 49 0.88 -1.71 6.49
C THR A 49 1.04 -2.81 7.53
N LEU A 50 1.88 -3.83 7.28
CA LEU A 50 2.10 -4.92 8.22
C LEU A 50 2.76 -4.46 9.52
N ASP A 51 3.64 -3.46 9.46
CA ASP A 51 4.28 -2.90 10.66
C ASP A 51 3.27 -2.13 11.51
N VAL A 52 2.38 -1.38 10.87
CA VAL A 52 1.25 -0.71 11.53
C VAL A 52 0.31 -1.73 12.18
N LEU A 53 0.00 -2.84 11.49
CA LEU A 53 -0.82 -3.91 12.03
C LEU A 53 -0.14 -4.65 13.19
N GLU A 54 1.17 -4.91 13.10
CA GLU A 54 1.96 -5.51 14.19
C GLU A 54 1.90 -4.63 15.44
N ALA A 55 2.07 -3.30 15.28
CA ALA A 55 1.91 -2.34 16.36
C ALA A 55 0.48 -2.30 16.94
N ALA A 56 -0.54 -2.58 16.11
CA ALA A 56 -1.94 -2.73 16.53
C ALA A 56 -2.26 -4.11 17.15
N GLY A 57 -1.27 -4.99 17.33
CA GLY A 57 -1.43 -6.29 17.99
C GLY A 57 -1.66 -7.47 17.05
N ALA A 58 -1.49 -7.28 15.74
CA ALA A 58 -1.57 -8.39 14.79
C ALA A 58 -0.42 -9.39 14.99
N ARG A 59 -0.72 -10.67 14.83
CA ARG A 59 0.29 -11.73 14.82
C ARG A 59 0.94 -11.80 13.44
N ILE A 60 2.25 -11.65 13.36
CA ILE A 60 2.98 -11.79 12.10
C ILE A 60 3.39 -13.24 11.84
N VAL A 61 3.06 -13.74 10.66
CA VAL A 61 3.51 -15.04 10.13
C VAL A 61 4.63 -14.81 9.12
N ARG A 62 5.71 -15.60 9.23
CA ARG A 62 6.91 -15.50 8.39
C ARG A 62 7.15 -16.82 7.69
N LEU A 63 7.46 -16.75 6.40
CA LEU A 63 7.74 -17.90 5.55
C LEU A 63 8.61 -17.50 4.36
N THR A 64 9.29 -18.47 3.78
CA THR A 64 10.03 -18.27 2.53
C THR A 64 9.10 -18.62 1.37
N VAL A 65 8.98 -17.70 0.41
CA VAL A 65 8.17 -17.87 -0.81
C VAL A 65 9.04 -17.65 -2.03
N ARG A 66 8.56 -18.04 -3.20
CA ARG A 66 9.19 -17.76 -4.49
C ARG A 66 9.13 -16.25 -4.76
N GLY A 67 10.29 -15.62 -4.92
CA GLY A 67 10.41 -14.20 -5.22
C GLY A 67 9.96 -13.84 -6.63
N PRO A 68 10.02 -12.56 -7.01
CA PRO A 68 9.50 -12.08 -8.28
C PRO A 68 10.27 -12.62 -9.50
N LEU A 69 11.53 -13.06 -9.34
CA LEU A 69 12.40 -13.55 -10.40
C LEU A 69 12.93 -14.97 -10.12
N GLU A 70 12.15 -15.79 -9.41
CA GLU A 70 12.45 -17.18 -8.99
C GLU A 70 13.18 -17.32 -7.65
N GLU A 71 14.13 -16.45 -7.33
CA GLU A 71 14.91 -16.59 -6.10
C GLU A 71 14.01 -16.53 -4.86
N PRO A 72 14.19 -17.42 -3.87
CA PRO A 72 13.36 -17.40 -2.66
C PRO A 72 13.54 -16.11 -1.85
N VAL A 73 12.43 -15.53 -1.41
CA VAL A 73 12.39 -14.34 -0.55
C VAL A 73 11.78 -14.67 0.80
N LYS A 74 12.30 -14.05 1.86
CA LYS A 74 11.70 -14.11 3.19
C LYS A 74 10.53 -13.13 3.23
N ALA A 75 9.32 -13.66 3.22
CA ALA A 75 8.10 -12.88 3.23
C ALA A 75 7.37 -12.99 4.57
N ARG A 76 6.38 -12.12 4.76
CA ARG A 76 5.50 -12.13 5.93
C ARG A 76 4.10 -11.62 5.59
N TYR A 77 3.14 -12.01 6.41
CA TYR A 77 1.78 -11.46 6.42
C TYR A 77 1.31 -11.30 7.87
N ALA A 78 0.28 -10.48 8.09
CA ALA A 78 -0.27 -10.22 9.42
C ALA A 78 -1.62 -10.92 9.60
N VAL A 79 -1.92 -11.38 10.82
CA VAL A 79 -3.23 -11.92 11.20
C VAL A 79 -3.78 -11.11 12.36
N LEU A 80 -4.94 -10.49 12.15
CA LEU A 80 -5.67 -9.73 13.17
C LEU A 80 -7.15 -10.12 13.08
N ASP A 81 -7.74 -10.52 14.21
CA ASP A 81 -9.14 -10.92 14.32
C ASP A 81 -9.62 -11.93 13.27
N GLY A 82 -8.77 -12.91 12.95
CA GLY A 82 -9.06 -13.96 11.95
C GLY A 82 -8.99 -13.50 10.48
N THR A 83 -8.63 -12.24 10.24
CA THR A 83 -8.32 -11.68 8.92
C THR A 83 -6.83 -11.76 8.65
N ALA A 84 -6.44 -12.27 7.48
CA ALA A 84 -5.06 -12.24 7.03
C ALA A 84 -4.83 -11.06 6.08
N TYR A 85 -3.81 -10.25 6.36
CA TYR A 85 -3.39 -9.10 5.58
C TYR A 85 -2.08 -9.43 4.87
N VAL A 86 -2.12 -9.50 3.54
CA VAL A 86 -0.99 -9.88 2.69
C VAL A 86 -0.55 -8.66 1.90
N GLU A 87 0.66 -8.18 2.17
CA GLU A 87 1.33 -7.20 1.33
C GLU A 87 2.01 -7.88 0.15
N SER A 88 1.56 -7.59 -1.08
CA SER A 88 2.15 -8.17 -2.28
C SER A 88 3.64 -7.85 -2.40
N ALA A 89 4.06 -6.65 -2.01
CA ALA A 89 5.47 -6.25 -2.01
C ALA A 89 6.36 -7.17 -1.17
N ARG A 90 5.85 -7.83 -0.12
CA ARG A 90 6.67 -8.73 0.69
C ARG A 90 7.04 -10.02 -0.03
N ALA A 91 6.35 -10.36 -1.13
CA ALA A 91 6.65 -11.53 -1.96
C ALA A 91 7.17 -11.16 -3.36
N CYS A 92 6.67 -10.08 -3.96
CA CYS A 92 7.04 -9.65 -5.31
C CYS A 92 7.39 -8.16 -5.39
N GLY A 93 7.95 -7.60 -4.32
CA GLY A 93 8.31 -6.19 -4.22
C GLY A 93 9.41 -5.74 -5.16
N ILE A 94 9.37 -4.46 -5.53
CA ILE A 94 10.38 -3.81 -6.38
C ILE A 94 11.76 -3.77 -5.70
N GLU A 95 11.82 -3.84 -4.37
CA GLU A 95 13.07 -3.89 -3.62
C GLU A 95 13.90 -5.17 -3.85
N PHE A 96 13.29 -6.22 -4.40
CA PHE A 96 13.97 -7.49 -4.67
C PHE A 96 14.60 -7.54 -6.07
N VAL A 97 14.44 -6.50 -6.88
CA VAL A 97 14.88 -6.50 -8.27
C VAL A 97 15.63 -5.22 -8.61
N GLU A 98 16.59 -5.35 -9.52
CA GLU A 98 17.11 -4.19 -10.24
C GLU A 98 16.18 -3.92 -11.45
N PRO A 99 15.53 -2.74 -11.54
CA PRO A 99 14.61 -2.43 -12.63
C PRO A 99 15.32 -2.42 -13.99
N SER A 100 14.81 -3.21 -14.93
CA SER A 100 15.29 -3.27 -16.32
C SER A 100 14.17 -3.79 -17.24
N PRO A 101 14.30 -3.65 -18.57
CA PRO A 101 13.31 -4.19 -19.49
C PRO A 101 13.07 -5.70 -19.31
N SER A 102 14.12 -6.48 -19.05
CA SER A 102 14.01 -7.93 -18.84
C SER A 102 13.28 -8.26 -17.53
N THR A 103 13.62 -7.56 -16.44
CA THR A 103 12.97 -7.80 -15.14
C THR A 103 11.52 -7.34 -15.15
N ALA A 104 11.17 -6.25 -15.85
CA ALA A 104 9.80 -5.80 -16.02
C ALA A 104 8.88 -6.83 -16.72
N LEU A 105 9.44 -7.60 -17.67
CA LEU A 105 8.72 -8.65 -18.38
C LEU A 105 8.64 -9.97 -17.61
N ALA A 106 9.68 -10.29 -16.84
CA ALA A 106 9.82 -11.57 -16.14
C ALA A 106 9.20 -11.59 -14.74
N ALA A 107 9.16 -10.44 -14.05
CA ALA A 107 8.70 -10.37 -12.66
C ALA A 107 7.25 -10.87 -12.50
N HIS A 108 7.05 -11.74 -11.51
CA HIS A 108 5.78 -12.46 -11.32
C HIS A 108 5.27 -12.48 -9.88
N THR A 109 4.01 -12.90 -9.69
CA THR A 109 3.30 -12.83 -8.41
C THR A 109 3.12 -14.17 -7.68
N TRP A 110 3.82 -15.23 -8.10
CA TRP A 110 3.68 -16.56 -7.50
C TRP A 110 3.75 -16.57 -5.96
N GLY A 111 4.78 -15.94 -5.37
CA GLY A 111 4.93 -15.89 -3.93
C GLY A 111 3.77 -15.21 -3.19
N VAL A 112 3.03 -14.30 -3.84
CA VAL A 112 1.81 -13.72 -3.26
C VAL A 112 0.74 -14.79 -3.08
N GLY A 113 0.57 -15.66 -4.07
CA GLY A 113 -0.37 -16.78 -3.98
C GLY A 113 0.07 -17.82 -2.94
N GLU A 114 1.38 -18.00 -2.71
CA GLU A 114 1.89 -18.84 -1.62
C GLU A 114 1.54 -18.27 -0.24
N LEU A 115 1.65 -16.95 -0.04
CA LEU A 115 1.21 -16.29 1.19
C LEU A 115 -0.30 -16.46 1.43
N LEU A 116 -1.10 -16.27 0.38
CA LEU A 116 -2.56 -16.45 0.46
C LEU A 116 -2.93 -17.92 0.75
N ALA A 117 -2.26 -18.88 0.11
CA ALA A 117 -2.46 -20.30 0.36
C ALA A 117 -2.11 -20.67 1.82
N ASP A 118 -1.00 -20.17 2.35
CA ASP A 118 -0.63 -20.38 3.75
C ASP A 118 -1.68 -19.80 4.71
N ALA A 119 -2.15 -18.57 4.47
CA ALA A 119 -3.20 -17.96 5.28
C ALA A 119 -4.51 -18.77 5.28
N LEU A 120 -4.89 -19.32 4.13
CA LEU A 120 -6.05 -20.20 3.99
C LEU A 120 -5.90 -21.51 4.76
N ILE A 121 -4.73 -22.15 4.67
CA ILE A 121 -4.41 -23.37 5.43
C ILE A 121 -4.53 -23.12 6.94
N HIS A 122 -4.12 -21.93 7.40
CA HIS A 122 -4.23 -21.51 8.79
C HIS A 122 -5.61 -20.94 9.16
N GLY A 123 -6.62 -21.09 8.30
CA GLY A 123 -8.02 -20.88 8.62
C GLY A 123 -8.51 -19.44 8.51
N ALA A 124 -7.80 -18.56 7.79
CA ALA A 124 -8.25 -17.19 7.55
C ALA A 124 -9.64 -17.18 6.91
N LYS A 125 -10.56 -16.37 7.48
CA LYS A 125 -11.93 -16.21 6.96
C LYS A 125 -12.08 -14.99 6.06
N ARG A 126 -11.13 -14.07 6.16
CA ARG A 126 -10.99 -12.91 5.29
C ARG A 126 -9.54 -12.76 4.87
N LEU A 127 -9.33 -12.50 3.59
CA LEU A 127 -8.04 -12.12 3.03
C LEU A 127 -8.12 -10.67 2.59
N VAL A 128 -7.17 -9.86 3.02
CA VAL A 128 -6.99 -8.49 2.54
C VAL A 128 -5.65 -8.44 1.83
N LEU A 129 -5.67 -8.10 0.55
CA LEU A 129 -4.48 -7.96 -0.27
C LEU A 129 -4.15 -6.48 -0.45
N THR A 130 -2.97 -6.08 -0.02
CA THR A 130 -2.42 -4.74 -0.26
C THR A 130 -1.45 -4.81 -1.44
N VAL A 131 -1.67 -3.96 -2.45
CA VAL A 131 -1.12 -4.14 -3.81
C VAL A 131 -0.10 -3.08 -4.23
N GLY A 132 0.43 -2.30 -3.28
CA GLY A 132 1.48 -1.32 -3.52
C GLY A 132 2.88 -1.94 -3.66
N GLY A 133 3.79 -1.27 -4.37
CA GLY A 133 5.23 -1.57 -4.35
C GLY A 133 5.70 -2.81 -5.12
N THR A 134 4.88 -3.38 -6.00
CA THR A 134 5.22 -4.60 -6.77
C THR A 134 6.26 -4.36 -7.88
N ALA A 135 7.13 -5.35 -8.11
CA ALA A 135 8.01 -5.45 -9.29
C ALA A 135 7.29 -5.96 -10.55
N SER A 136 6.18 -6.68 -10.40
CA SER A 136 5.52 -7.44 -11.47
C SER A 136 4.47 -6.63 -12.23
N THR A 137 4.25 -6.99 -13.50
CA THR A 137 3.08 -6.58 -14.31
C THR A 137 2.50 -7.81 -15.01
N ASP A 138 2.22 -8.86 -14.23
CA ASP A 138 1.72 -10.15 -14.69
C ASP A 138 0.20 -10.32 -14.49
N GLY A 139 -0.51 -9.24 -14.20
CA GLY A 139 -1.97 -9.29 -14.02
C GLY A 139 -2.43 -10.17 -12.84
N GLY A 140 -1.53 -10.54 -11.92
CA GLY A 140 -1.83 -11.52 -10.86
C GLY A 140 -1.89 -12.97 -11.36
N ALA A 141 -1.44 -13.27 -12.58
CA ALA A 141 -1.48 -14.63 -13.13
C ALA A 141 -0.62 -15.61 -12.30
N GLY A 142 0.56 -15.19 -11.84
CA GLY A 142 1.39 -16.01 -10.95
C GLY A 142 0.70 -16.32 -9.62
N MET A 143 0.05 -15.31 -9.01
CA MET A 143 -0.74 -15.47 -7.78
C MET A 143 -1.86 -16.48 -7.97
N LEU A 144 -2.63 -16.40 -9.07
CA LEU A 144 -3.70 -17.37 -9.34
C LEU A 144 -3.14 -18.77 -9.61
N GLY A 145 -2.02 -18.88 -10.34
CA GLY A 145 -1.35 -20.14 -10.59
C GLY A 145 -0.91 -20.85 -9.30
N ALA A 146 -0.33 -20.11 -8.36
CA ALA A 146 0.05 -20.63 -7.03
C ALA A 146 -1.17 -21.08 -6.20
N LEU A 147 -2.33 -20.44 -6.40
CA LEU A 147 -3.60 -20.87 -5.82
C LEU A 147 -4.25 -22.05 -6.55
N GLY A 148 -3.68 -22.50 -7.68
CA GLY A 148 -4.12 -23.68 -8.43
C GLY A 148 -4.90 -23.39 -9.71
N ALA A 149 -4.93 -22.14 -10.20
CA ALA A 149 -5.51 -21.86 -11.51
C ALA A 149 -4.66 -22.45 -12.63
N GLY A 150 -5.32 -23.04 -13.63
CA GLY A 150 -4.68 -23.32 -14.91
C GLY A 150 -4.54 -22.02 -15.69
N VAL A 151 -3.33 -21.65 -16.12
CA VAL A 151 -3.09 -20.52 -17.05
C VAL A 151 -2.51 -21.12 -18.32
N LEU A 152 -3.32 -21.19 -19.37
CA LEU A 152 -3.08 -22.08 -20.50
C LEU A 152 -2.96 -21.31 -21.82
N ASP A 153 -2.08 -21.78 -22.69
CA ASP A 153 -1.97 -21.31 -24.06
C ASP A 153 -3.04 -21.94 -24.97
N ALA A 154 -3.00 -21.60 -26.27
CA ALA A 154 -3.98 -22.09 -27.25
C ALA A 154 -3.92 -23.61 -27.49
N PHE A 155 -2.86 -24.29 -27.04
CA PHE A 155 -2.68 -25.74 -27.15
C PHE A 155 -3.00 -26.46 -25.84
N GLY A 156 -3.42 -25.73 -24.81
CA GLY A 156 -3.69 -26.29 -23.48
C GLY A 156 -2.43 -26.53 -22.65
N ALA A 157 -1.28 -26.00 -23.05
CA ALA A 157 -0.05 -26.10 -22.26
C ALA A 157 0.06 -24.93 -21.25
N PRO A 158 0.68 -25.14 -20.07
CA PRO A 158 0.90 -24.06 -19.12
C PRO A 158 1.72 -22.91 -19.71
N VAL A 159 1.25 -21.68 -19.50
CA VAL A 159 2.01 -20.46 -19.79
C VAL A 159 3.08 -20.27 -18.70
N GLY A 160 4.21 -19.69 -19.10
CA GLY A 160 5.28 -19.35 -18.15
C GLY A 160 4.87 -18.25 -17.17
N LEU A 161 5.77 -17.91 -16.25
CA LEU A 161 5.56 -16.78 -15.34
C LEU A 161 6.02 -15.46 -15.95
N GLY A 162 5.50 -14.36 -15.39
CA GLY A 162 5.84 -12.99 -15.80
C GLY A 162 4.92 -12.46 -16.90
N GLY A 163 4.70 -11.14 -16.88
CA GLY A 163 3.78 -10.46 -17.79
C GLY A 163 4.10 -10.64 -19.27
N GLY A 164 5.39 -10.75 -19.62
CA GLY A 164 5.80 -10.95 -21.02
C GLY A 164 5.30 -12.26 -21.63
N THR A 165 5.07 -13.28 -20.81
CA THR A 165 4.61 -14.59 -21.28
C THR A 165 3.10 -14.64 -21.55
N LEU A 166 2.32 -13.70 -20.97
CA LEU A 166 0.87 -13.63 -21.12
C LEU A 166 0.43 -13.25 -22.54
N THR A 167 1.34 -12.84 -23.41
CA THR A 167 1.10 -12.75 -24.85
C THR A 167 0.61 -14.08 -25.46
N ARG A 168 0.93 -15.22 -24.82
CA ARG A 168 0.53 -16.56 -25.26
C ARG A 168 -0.73 -17.10 -24.58
N VAL A 169 -1.26 -16.42 -23.56
CA VAL A 169 -2.42 -16.93 -22.81
C VAL A 169 -3.67 -16.96 -23.70
N ALA A 170 -4.43 -18.05 -23.60
CA ALA A 170 -5.67 -18.23 -24.33
C ALA A 170 -6.85 -18.53 -23.39
N SER A 171 -6.63 -19.25 -22.30
CA SER A 171 -7.69 -19.61 -21.35
C SER A 171 -7.16 -19.74 -19.93
N THR A 172 -8.09 -19.73 -18.96
CA THR A 172 -7.76 -20.01 -17.56
C THR A 172 -8.85 -20.83 -16.88
N GLU A 173 -8.42 -21.70 -15.97
CA GLU A 173 -9.28 -22.56 -15.17
C GLU A 173 -9.33 -22.05 -13.72
N LEU A 174 -10.44 -21.45 -13.32
CA LEU A 174 -10.57 -20.80 -12.01
C LEU A 174 -11.24 -21.66 -10.94
N THR A 175 -11.85 -22.79 -11.31
CA THR A 175 -12.59 -23.66 -10.36
C THR A 175 -11.76 -24.06 -9.14
N PRO A 176 -10.50 -24.53 -9.27
CA PRO A 176 -9.70 -24.91 -8.09
C PRO A 176 -9.47 -23.75 -7.13
N VAL A 177 -9.28 -22.54 -7.66
CA VAL A 177 -9.10 -21.32 -6.84
C VAL A 177 -10.40 -20.94 -6.15
N ARG A 178 -11.53 -20.98 -6.85
CA ARG A 178 -12.86 -20.68 -6.27
C ARG A 178 -13.23 -21.65 -5.16
N GLU A 179 -12.90 -22.93 -5.31
CA GLU A 179 -13.11 -23.95 -4.27
C GLU A 179 -12.26 -23.68 -3.04
N ARG A 180 -10.98 -23.32 -3.21
CA ARG A 180 -10.09 -22.94 -2.09
C ARG A 180 -10.56 -21.69 -1.34
N LEU A 181 -11.19 -20.75 -2.04
CA LEU A 181 -11.72 -19.52 -1.48
C LEU A 181 -13.18 -19.65 -1.01
N ALA A 182 -13.78 -20.84 -1.09
CA ALA A 182 -15.17 -21.04 -0.71
C ALA A 182 -15.41 -20.64 0.76
N GLY A 183 -16.32 -19.68 0.97
CA GLY A 183 -16.62 -19.15 2.31
C GLY A 183 -15.57 -18.21 2.88
N VAL A 184 -14.61 -17.75 2.08
CA VAL A 184 -13.60 -16.75 2.45
C VAL A 184 -13.88 -15.45 1.71
N SER A 185 -14.01 -14.35 2.45
CA SER A 185 -14.15 -13.03 1.83
C SER A 185 -12.78 -12.51 1.40
N VAL A 186 -12.65 -11.99 0.18
CA VAL A 186 -11.41 -11.39 -0.31
C VAL A 186 -11.63 -9.90 -0.55
N ALA A 187 -10.68 -9.08 -0.14
CA ALA A 187 -10.65 -7.65 -0.40
C ALA A 187 -9.29 -7.26 -0.95
N VAL A 188 -9.25 -6.24 -1.81
CA VAL A 188 -8.05 -5.55 -2.24
C VAL A 188 -8.09 -4.15 -1.66
N ALA A 189 -7.07 -3.81 -0.87
CA ALA A 189 -6.87 -2.47 -0.34
C ALA A 189 -6.00 -1.66 -1.30
N THR A 190 -6.57 -0.62 -1.90
CA THR A 190 -5.83 0.28 -2.80
C THR A 190 -6.51 1.64 -2.93
N ASP A 191 -5.69 2.70 -2.94
CA ASP A 191 -6.15 4.08 -3.12
C ASP A 191 -5.90 4.61 -4.55
N VAL A 192 -5.36 3.77 -5.45
CA VAL A 192 -5.20 4.14 -6.87
C VAL A 192 -6.42 3.67 -7.68
N THR A 193 -6.85 4.49 -8.64
CA THR A 193 -8.05 4.22 -9.46
C THR A 193 -7.71 3.78 -10.89
N ASN A 194 -6.42 3.67 -11.23
CA ASN A 194 -5.95 3.26 -12.55
C ASN A 194 -6.62 1.95 -13.02
N PRO A 195 -7.19 1.90 -14.24
CA PRO A 195 -7.75 0.69 -14.82
C PRO A 195 -6.64 -0.32 -15.17
N LEU A 196 -7.02 -1.50 -15.65
CA LEU A 196 -6.04 -2.52 -16.02
C LEU A 196 -5.25 -2.12 -17.27
N LEU A 197 -5.93 -1.56 -18.26
CA LEU A 197 -5.42 -1.35 -19.63
C LEU A 197 -5.45 0.12 -20.05
N GLY A 198 -4.69 0.44 -21.09
CA GLY A 198 -4.73 1.73 -21.79
C GLY A 198 -3.74 2.76 -21.24
N PRO A 199 -3.87 4.03 -21.64
CA PRO A 199 -2.86 5.07 -21.34
C PRO A 199 -2.72 5.35 -19.84
N ASP A 200 -3.81 5.17 -19.08
CA ASP A 200 -3.83 5.28 -17.61
C ASP A 200 -3.74 3.91 -16.93
N GLY A 201 -3.47 2.85 -17.70
CA GLY A 201 -3.46 1.46 -17.27
C GLY A 201 -2.21 1.03 -16.51
N ALA A 202 -2.21 -0.22 -16.04
CA ALA A 202 -1.16 -0.76 -15.18
C ALA A 202 0.24 -0.68 -15.83
N ALA A 203 0.35 -1.09 -17.09
CA ALA A 203 1.62 -1.11 -17.82
C ALA A 203 2.12 0.31 -18.12
N ALA A 204 1.24 1.20 -18.60
CA ALA A 204 1.60 2.56 -18.99
C ALA A 204 2.06 3.41 -17.79
N VAL A 205 1.33 3.35 -16.68
CA VAL A 205 1.58 4.22 -15.51
C VAL A 205 2.67 3.65 -14.60
N PHE A 206 2.67 2.34 -14.35
CA PHE A 206 3.56 1.74 -13.36
C PHE A 206 4.67 0.87 -13.95
N GLY A 207 4.62 0.54 -15.25
CA GLY A 207 5.68 -0.21 -15.94
C GLY A 207 7.03 0.53 -15.94
N PRO A 208 7.11 1.84 -16.23
CA PRO A 208 8.38 2.55 -16.34
C PRO A 208 9.25 2.49 -15.09
N GLN A 209 8.67 2.65 -13.90
CA GLN A 209 9.41 2.53 -12.63
C GLN A 209 9.91 1.11 -12.36
N LYS A 210 9.31 0.08 -13.00
CA LYS A 210 9.73 -1.33 -12.92
C LYS A 210 10.78 -1.67 -13.98
N GLY A 211 11.19 -0.69 -14.80
CA GLY A 211 12.19 -0.85 -15.85
C GLY A 211 11.63 -1.06 -17.27
N ALA A 212 10.31 -1.01 -17.47
CA ALA A 212 9.72 -1.16 -18.79
C ALA A 212 10.00 0.07 -19.67
N GLY A 213 10.61 -0.14 -20.84
CA GLY A 213 10.66 0.86 -21.90
C GLY A 213 9.34 0.93 -22.68
N PRO A 214 9.23 1.83 -23.67
CA PRO A 214 8.02 1.97 -24.47
C PRO A 214 7.57 0.67 -25.17
N SER A 215 8.52 -0.17 -25.62
CA SER A 215 8.23 -1.47 -26.23
C SER A 215 7.66 -2.46 -25.21
N GLU A 216 8.24 -2.53 -24.01
CA GLU A 216 7.78 -3.41 -22.95
C GLU A 216 6.42 -2.98 -22.42
N VAL A 217 6.18 -1.68 -22.30
CA VAL A 217 4.87 -1.13 -21.92
C VAL A 217 3.79 -1.57 -22.91
N ALA A 218 4.03 -1.42 -24.22
CA ALA A 218 3.08 -1.85 -25.25
C ALA A 218 2.83 -3.36 -25.21
N LEU A 219 3.88 -4.16 -25.04
CA LEU A 219 3.77 -5.62 -24.93
C LEU A 219 3.00 -6.04 -23.68
N LEU A 220 3.28 -5.42 -22.54
CA LEU A 220 2.60 -5.73 -21.28
C LEU A 220 1.12 -5.33 -21.33
N ASP A 221 0.77 -4.19 -21.94
CA ASP A 221 -0.63 -3.79 -22.11
C ASP A 221 -1.41 -4.78 -23.01
N GLU A 222 -0.80 -5.24 -24.12
CA GLU A 222 -1.38 -6.30 -24.95
C GLU A 222 -1.54 -7.61 -24.15
N ALA A 223 -0.51 -7.99 -23.41
CA ALA A 223 -0.50 -9.22 -22.63
C ALA A 223 -1.56 -9.21 -21.52
N LEU A 224 -1.73 -8.08 -20.83
CA LEU A 224 -2.81 -7.86 -19.86
C LEU A 224 -4.19 -7.89 -20.52
N GLY A 225 -4.32 -7.39 -21.75
CA GLY A 225 -5.57 -7.48 -22.53
C GLY A 225 -5.97 -8.93 -22.82
N ARG A 226 -5.00 -9.75 -23.24
CA ARG A 226 -5.19 -11.20 -23.43
C ARG A 226 -5.52 -11.91 -22.12
N TRP A 227 -4.84 -11.54 -21.04
CA TRP A 227 -5.11 -12.10 -19.72
C TRP A 227 -6.53 -11.78 -19.22
N ALA A 228 -6.98 -10.53 -19.36
CA ALA A 228 -8.35 -10.14 -19.01
C ALA A 228 -9.38 -10.90 -19.85
N HIS A 229 -9.10 -11.13 -21.14
CA HIS A 229 -9.93 -11.98 -21.98
C HIS A 229 -9.98 -13.43 -21.48
N ALA A 230 -8.83 -14.01 -21.14
CA ALA A 230 -8.74 -15.38 -20.60
C ALA A 230 -9.53 -15.52 -19.29
N LEU A 231 -9.39 -14.57 -18.36
CA LEU A 231 -10.19 -14.51 -17.12
C LEU A 231 -11.69 -14.54 -17.41
N ARG A 232 -12.15 -13.72 -18.36
CA ARG A 232 -13.57 -13.67 -18.77
C ARG A 232 -14.04 -14.98 -19.39
N VAL A 233 -13.22 -15.63 -20.21
CA VAL A 233 -13.50 -16.97 -20.76
C VAL A 233 -13.58 -18.01 -19.63
N GLY A 234 -12.74 -17.87 -18.60
CA GLY A 234 -12.77 -18.66 -17.36
C GLY A 234 -13.95 -18.34 -16.41
N GLY A 235 -14.91 -17.51 -16.85
CA GLY A 235 -16.12 -17.20 -16.10
C GLY A 235 -16.00 -16.04 -15.09
N ALA A 236 -14.95 -15.23 -15.15
CA ALA A 236 -14.84 -14.01 -14.38
C ALA A 236 -15.61 -12.84 -15.01
N PRO A 237 -15.99 -11.79 -14.23
CA PRO A 237 -16.47 -10.54 -14.79
C PRO A 237 -15.39 -9.82 -15.60
N ASP A 238 -15.80 -8.83 -16.40
CA ASP A 238 -14.85 -7.93 -17.07
C ASP A 238 -14.19 -7.00 -16.04
N VAL A 239 -12.87 -7.12 -15.91
CA VAL A 239 -12.04 -6.35 -14.97
C VAL A 239 -11.26 -5.22 -15.65
N THR A 240 -11.37 -5.06 -16.97
CA THR A 240 -10.49 -4.16 -17.74
C THR A 240 -10.65 -2.69 -17.37
N ARG A 241 -11.87 -2.28 -17.00
CA ARG A 241 -12.25 -0.89 -16.70
C ARG A 241 -12.64 -0.65 -15.24
N VAL A 242 -12.50 -1.66 -14.38
CA VAL A 242 -12.85 -1.50 -12.96
C VAL A 242 -11.84 -0.53 -12.33
N PRO A 243 -12.28 0.55 -11.67
CA PRO A 243 -11.36 1.47 -11.00
C PRO A 243 -10.45 0.72 -10.02
N GLY A 244 -9.14 0.96 -10.14
CA GLY A 244 -8.11 0.33 -9.31
C GLY A 244 -7.69 -1.07 -9.74
N SER A 245 -8.28 -1.64 -10.80
CA SER A 245 -7.89 -2.97 -11.29
C SER A 245 -6.44 -3.04 -11.79
N GLY A 246 -5.83 -1.91 -12.15
CA GLY A 246 -4.43 -1.84 -12.54
C GLY A 246 -3.43 -1.87 -11.39
N ALA A 247 -3.90 -1.75 -10.14
CA ALA A 247 -3.04 -1.73 -8.97
C ALA A 247 -2.22 -3.03 -8.83
N GLY A 248 -0.97 -2.89 -8.37
CA GLY A 248 -0.03 -4.01 -8.27
C GLY A 248 0.32 -4.67 -9.59
N GLY A 249 0.27 -3.94 -10.71
CA GLY A 249 0.51 -4.54 -12.04
C GLY A 249 -0.60 -5.49 -12.49
N GLY A 250 -1.83 -5.23 -12.03
CA GLY A 250 -3.02 -6.04 -12.31
C GLY A 250 -3.29 -7.16 -11.30
N VAL A 251 -2.54 -7.25 -10.20
CA VAL A 251 -2.88 -8.15 -9.07
C VAL A 251 -4.29 -7.89 -8.55
N ALA A 252 -4.68 -6.61 -8.47
CA ALA A 252 -6.04 -6.23 -8.11
C ALA A 252 -7.07 -6.81 -9.09
N ALA A 253 -6.82 -6.75 -10.41
CA ALA A 253 -7.71 -7.35 -11.41
C ALA A 253 -7.91 -8.85 -11.21
N ALA A 254 -6.87 -9.63 -10.90
CA ALA A 254 -7.01 -11.05 -10.60
C ALA A 254 -7.85 -11.32 -9.36
N ALA A 255 -7.68 -10.53 -8.29
CA ALA A 255 -8.51 -10.67 -7.09
C ALA A 255 -9.98 -10.27 -7.36
N ILE A 256 -10.22 -9.18 -8.09
CA ILE A 256 -11.57 -8.74 -8.51
C ILE A 256 -12.23 -9.81 -9.39
N ALA A 257 -11.48 -10.47 -10.28
CA ALA A 257 -11.98 -11.57 -11.11
C ALA A 257 -12.48 -12.78 -10.29
N LEU A 258 -11.96 -12.94 -9.07
CA LEU A 258 -12.42 -13.93 -8.09
C LEU A 258 -13.58 -13.44 -7.20
N GLY A 259 -14.00 -12.18 -7.36
CA GLY A 259 -15.08 -11.56 -6.58
C GLY A 259 -14.61 -10.75 -5.37
N ALA A 260 -13.33 -10.33 -5.33
CA ALA A 260 -12.86 -9.47 -4.25
C ALA A 260 -13.54 -8.08 -4.28
N SER A 261 -13.82 -7.53 -3.09
CA SER A 261 -14.16 -6.11 -2.94
C SER A 261 -12.92 -5.24 -3.14
N VAL A 262 -13.12 -4.01 -3.63
CA VAL A 262 -12.09 -2.96 -3.60
C VAL A 262 -12.41 -2.04 -2.43
N GLU A 263 -11.44 -1.85 -1.56
CA GLU A 263 -11.55 -1.04 -0.34
C GLU A 263 -10.44 0.01 -0.34
N SER A 264 -10.71 1.19 0.23
CA SER A 264 -9.65 2.18 0.44
C SER A 264 -8.63 1.60 1.41
N GLY A 265 -7.35 1.66 1.01
CA GLY A 265 -6.24 1.18 1.82
C GLY A 265 -6.16 1.98 3.11
N PHE A 266 -6.17 3.31 2.99
CA PHE A 266 -6.16 4.19 4.14
C PHE A 266 -7.32 3.95 5.11
N ASP A 267 -8.58 3.96 4.63
CA ASP A 267 -9.72 3.85 5.54
C ASP A 267 -9.75 2.51 6.29
N LEU A 268 -9.37 1.42 5.60
CA LEU A 268 -9.26 0.11 6.21
C LEU A 268 -8.23 0.11 7.35
N ILE A 269 -7.03 0.64 7.11
CA ILE A 269 -5.96 0.63 8.13
C ILE A 269 -6.27 1.62 9.26
N ALA A 270 -6.79 2.81 8.96
CA ALA A 270 -7.19 3.78 9.98
C ALA A 270 -8.27 3.23 10.93
N GLY A 271 -9.20 2.42 10.41
CA GLY A 271 -10.20 1.73 11.22
C GLY A 271 -9.59 0.71 12.18
N LEU A 272 -8.53 0.02 11.77
CA LEU A 272 -7.85 -1.01 12.58
C LEU A 272 -6.91 -0.42 13.64
N THR A 273 -6.37 0.76 13.41
CA THR A 273 -5.44 1.43 14.34
C THR A 273 -6.15 2.26 15.41
N GLY A 274 -7.49 2.30 15.37
CA GLY A 274 -8.30 2.99 16.36
C GLY A 274 -8.25 4.52 16.24
N VAL A 275 -7.78 5.06 15.11
CA VAL A 275 -7.70 6.53 14.87
C VAL A 275 -9.02 7.22 15.16
N ASP A 276 -10.14 6.66 14.70
CA ASP A 276 -11.45 7.29 14.86
C ASP A 276 -11.90 7.39 16.31
N ALA A 277 -11.58 6.39 17.14
CA ALA A 277 -11.80 6.41 18.57
C ALA A 277 -10.80 7.33 19.28
N ALA A 278 -9.55 7.35 18.84
CA ALA A 278 -8.53 8.25 19.36
C ALA A 278 -8.88 9.72 19.12
N LEU A 279 -9.44 10.08 17.96
CA LEU A 279 -9.83 11.45 17.67
C LEU A 279 -11.06 11.92 18.45
N ALA A 280 -11.86 11.02 19.02
CA ALA A 280 -12.97 11.40 19.87
C ALA A 280 -12.46 12.07 21.16
N GLY A 281 -12.72 13.38 21.32
CA GLY A 281 -12.24 14.16 22.46
C GLY A 281 -10.74 14.48 22.42
N ALA A 282 -10.12 14.47 21.23
CA ALA A 282 -8.77 14.99 21.05
C ALA A 282 -8.79 16.53 20.99
N ASP A 283 -7.78 17.18 21.58
CA ASP A 283 -7.57 18.62 21.49
C ASP A 283 -6.69 19.01 20.29
N LEU A 284 -5.89 18.05 19.80
CA LEU A 284 -4.92 18.24 18.74
C LEU A 284 -4.68 16.91 18.02
N VAL A 285 -4.50 16.96 16.70
CA VAL A 285 -3.94 15.84 15.93
C VAL A 285 -2.70 16.28 15.16
N ILE A 286 -1.70 15.42 15.14
CA ILE A 286 -0.46 15.58 14.36
C ILE A 286 -0.39 14.43 13.36
N THR A 287 -0.27 14.76 12.08
CA THR A 287 -0.03 13.79 11.00
C THR A 287 1.27 14.12 10.27
N GLY A 288 1.67 13.24 9.36
CA GLY A 288 2.86 13.43 8.57
C GLY A 288 3.15 12.33 7.57
N GLU A 289 3.96 12.64 6.57
CA GLU A 289 4.47 11.67 5.61
C GLU A 289 5.80 12.17 5.00
N GLY A 290 6.45 11.36 4.16
CA GLY A 290 7.71 11.74 3.52
C GLY A 290 7.63 12.97 2.61
N SER A 291 6.50 13.16 1.92
CA SER A 291 6.29 14.25 0.94
C SER A 291 4.83 14.69 0.97
N LEU A 292 4.55 15.91 1.43
CA LEU A 292 3.23 16.54 1.28
C LEU A 292 3.15 17.25 -0.06
N ASP A 293 2.53 16.62 -1.05
CA ASP A 293 2.36 17.12 -2.42
C ASP A 293 0.91 17.00 -2.91
N GLU A 294 0.63 17.36 -4.17
CA GLU A 294 -0.73 17.30 -4.74
C GLU A 294 -1.32 15.86 -4.70
N GLN A 295 -0.49 14.81 -4.68
CA GLN A 295 -1.01 13.45 -4.53
C GLN A 295 -1.50 13.19 -3.11
N SER A 296 -0.89 13.83 -2.11
CA SER A 296 -1.30 13.74 -0.71
C SER A 296 -2.72 14.24 -0.48
N LEU A 297 -3.16 15.22 -1.28
CA LEU A 297 -4.53 15.75 -1.23
C LEU A 297 -5.58 14.75 -1.73
N ASN A 298 -5.19 13.79 -2.57
CA ASN A 298 -6.11 12.89 -3.28
C ASN A 298 -6.42 11.60 -2.50
N GLY A 299 -6.64 11.71 -1.18
CA GLY A 299 -7.11 10.58 -0.37
C GLY A 299 -6.02 9.68 0.21
N LYS A 300 -4.77 10.15 0.29
CA LYS A 300 -3.70 9.47 1.06
C LYS A 300 -3.84 9.73 2.55
N ALA A 301 -2.96 9.12 3.34
CA ALA A 301 -3.01 9.15 4.79
C ALA A 301 -3.16 10.56 5.41
N PRO A 302 -2.39 11.60 5.03
CA PRO A 302 -2.59 12.93 5.63
C PRO A 302 -3.94 13.57 5.30
N ALA A 303 -4.45 13.41 4.08
CA ALA A 303 -5.79 13.91 3.72
C ALA A 303 -6.89 13.17 4.49
N GLY A 304 -6.78 11.85 4.62
CA GLY A 304 -7.77 11.08 5.35
C GLY A 304 -7.78 11.34 6.87
N ILE A 305 -6.61 11.63 7.47
CA ILE A 305 -6.54 12.14 8.85
C ILE A 305 -7.12 13.55 8.94
N ALA A 306 -6.81 14.41 7.97
CA ALA A 306 -7.33 15.77 7.93
C ALA A 306 -8.86 15.82 7.87
N ASP A 307 -9.48 14.97 7.05
CA ASP A 307 -10.93 14.88 6.94
C ASP A 307 -11.59 14.37 8.24
N ARG A 308 -10.97 13.38 8.89
CA ARG A 308 -11.41 12.87 10.21
C ARG A 308 -11.27 13.91 11.33
N ALA A 309 -10.21 14.72 11.28
CA ALA A 309 -9.98 15.81 12.22
C ALA A 309 -11.01 16.92 12.03
N ARG A 310 -11.21 17.36 10.77
CA ARG A 310 -12.14 18.43 10.39
C ARG A 310 -13.58 18.09 10.76
N SER A 311 -14.02 16.87 10.48
CA SER A 311 -15.38 16.41 10.84
C SER A 311 -15.65 16.41 12.35
N ARG A 312 -14.60 16.48 13.18
CA ARG A 312 -14.68 16.53 14.65
C ARG A 312 -14.28 17.90 15.22
N GLY A 313 -13.91 18.86 14.38
CA GLY A 313 -13.41 20.18 14.82
C GLY A 313 -12.06 20.13 15.54
N VAL A 314 -11.25 19.09 15.34
CA VAL A 314 -9.93 18.95 15.97
C VAL A 314 -8.87 19.65 15.09
N PRO A 315 -8.05 20.55 15.63
CA PRO A 315 -6.98 21.21 14.86
C PRO A 315 -5.91 20.21 14.43
N LEU A 316 -5.39 20.41 13.20
CA LEU A 316 -4.42 19.53 12.56
C LEU A 316 -3.05 20.20 12.39
N LEU A 317 -2.00 19.55 12.87
CA LEU A 317 -0.62 19.88 12.54
C LEU A 317 -0.05 18.85 11.55
N ALA A 318 0.80 19.32 10.63
CA ALA A 318 1.40 18.47 9.61
C ALA A 318 2.93 18.57 9.63
N LEU A 319 3.60 17.44 9.83
CA LEU A 319 5.06 17.33 9.74
C LEU A 319 5.41 16.48 8.52
N ALA A 320 6.27 16.95 7.63
CA ALA A 320 6.65 16.15 6.47
C ALA A 320 8.14 16.18 6.19
N GLY A 321 8.65 15.15 5.51
CA GLY A 321 10.04 15.17 5.03
C GLY A 321 10.31 16.39 4.14
N ARG A 322 9.35 16.69 3.26
CA ARG A 322 9.25 17.91 2.47
C ARG A 322 7.80 18.33 2.30
N ILE A 323 7.56 19.64 2.17
CA ILE A 323 6.25 20.20 1.84
C ILE A 323 6.37 20.86 0.47
N GLN A 324 5.61 20.36 -0.50
CA GLN A 324 5.54 20.89 -1.86
C GLN A 324 4.20 21.58 -2.15
N LEU A 325 3.23 21.43 -1.22
CA LEU A 325 1.98 22.17 -1.26
C LEU A 325 2.22 23.66 -0.95
N ASP A 326 1.50 24.51 -1.68
CA ASP A 326 1.43 25.93 -1.35
C ASP A 326 0.52 26.18 -0.14
N ALA A 327 0.45 27.44 0.31
CA ALA A 327 -0.40 27.82 1.44
C ALA A 327 -1.88 27.48 1.20
N ALA A 328 -2.35 27.55 -0.04
CA ALA A 328 -3.73 27.17 -0.38
C ALA A 328 -3.94 25.66 -0.25
N GLY A 329 -2.98 24.83 -0.64
CA GLY A 329 -3.01 23.37 -0.48
C GLY A 329 -3.04 22.95 0.99
N LEU A 330 -2.20 23.55 1.83
CA LEU A 330 -2.21 23.31 3.27
C LEU A 330 -3.54 23.76 3.91
N ALA A 331 -4.08 24.91 3.49
CA ALA A 331 -5.37 25.38 3.96
C ALA A 331 -6.52 24.46 3.54
N ARG A 332 -6.47 23.85 2.34
CA ARG A 332 -7.45 22.83 1.91
C ARG A 332 -7.45 21.59 2.81
N LEU A 333 -6.29 21.18 3.31
CA LEU A 333 -6.18 20.13 4.33
C LEU A 333 -6.70 20.60 5.70
N GLY A 334 -6.81 21.90 5.95
CA GLY A 334 -7.16 22.42 7.28
C GLY A 334 -5.99 22.33 8.26
N VAL A 335 -4.76 22.32 7.74
CA VAL A 335 -3.54 22.36 8.54
C VAL A 335 -3.42 23.74 9.19
N VAL A 336 -3.32 23.78 10.51
CA VAL A 336 -3.17 25.02 11.30
C VAL A 336 -1.71 25.32 11.64
N GLY A 337 -0.81 24.37 11.42
CA GLY A 337 0.64 24.55 11.53
C GLY A 337 1.40 23.40 10.88
N SER A 338 2.54 23.70 10.26
CA SER A 338 3.33 22.69 9.56
C SER A 338 4.82 22.95 9.61
N SER A 339 5.62 21.90 9.44
CA SER A 339 7.08 21.99 9.29
C SER A 339 7.61 20.89 8.36
N ALA A 340 8.57 21.26 7.52
CA ALA A 340 9.27 20.33 6.62
C ALA A 340 10.66 20.01 7.18
N LEU A 341 11.03 18.73 7.30
CA LEU A 341 12.33 18.34 7.86
C LEU A 341 13.51 18.85 7.02
N ILE A 342 13.35 18.88 5.69
CA ILE A 342 14.41 19.32 4.77
C ILE A 342 14.85 20.77 4.99
N ASP A 343 13.97 21.64 5.49
CA ASP A 343 14.27 23.06 5.75
C ASP A 343 15.21 23.23 6.96
N HIS A 344 15.38 22.16 7.74
CA HIS A 344 16.18 22.12 8.96
C HIS A 344 17.34 21.12 8.87
N ALA A 345 17.65 20.66 7.65
CA ALA A 345 18.76 19.75 7.39
C ALA A 345 19.74 20.37 6.38
N PRO A 346 21.05 20.12 6.53
CA PRO A 346 22.06 20.61 5.58
C PRO A 346 21.98 19.91 4.21
N SER A 347 21.33 18.75 4.11
CA SER A 347 21.15 18.00 2.87
C SER A 347 19.99 17.01 2.96
N LEU A 348 19.54 16.49 1.82
CA LEU A 348 18.52 15.44 1.76
C LEU A 348 18.98 14.14 2.46
N ASP A 349 20.24 13.75 2.28
CA ASP A 349 20.79 12.55 2.92
C ASP A 349 20.86 12.72 4.43
N HIS A 350 21.18 13.92 4.90
CA HIS A 350 21.12 14.24 6.32
C HIS A 350 19.67 14.18 6.84
N ALA A 351 18.72 14.78 6.12
CA ALA A 351 17.30 14.76 6.48
C ALA A 351 16.77 13.33 6.60
N ARG A 352 17.19 12.42 5.71
CA ARG A 352 16.81 11.01 5.75
C ARG A 352 17.48 10.23 6.87
N SER A 353 18.78 10.44 7.08
CA SER A 353 19.55 9.69 8.07
C SER A 353 19.25 10.11 9.52
N HIS A 354 18.82 11.36 9.73
CA HIS A 354 18.51 11.94 11.05
C HIS A 354 17.04 12.32 11.19
N ALA A 355 16.15 11.69 10.41
CA ALA A 355 14.75 12.07 10.37
C ALA A 355 14.07 11.99 11.74
N ALA A 356 14.38 11.00 12.57
CA ALA A 356 13.76 10.85 13.89
C ALA A 356 14.10 12.03 14.82
N GLU A 357 15.35 12.48 14.82
CA GLU A 357 15.81 13.63 15.61
C GLU A 357 15.15 14.92 15.12
N LEU A 358 15.20 15.16 13.81
CA LEU A 358 14.55 16.32 13.20
C LEU A 358 13.04 16.33 13.47
N LEU A 359 12.38 15.18 13.34
CA LEU A 359 10.94 15.05 13.52
C LEU A 359 10.53 15.33 14.97
N ARG A 360 11.32 14.87 15.96
CA ARG A 360 11.14 15.22 17.36
C ARG A 360 11.26 16.73 17.59
N GLU A 361 12.32 17.35 17.09
CA GLU A 361 12.53 18.79 17.26
C GLU A 361 11.41 19.62 16.61
N ARG A 362 11.05 19.29 15.37
CA ARG A 362 9.99 19.99 14.63
C ARG A 362 8.63 19.81 15.29
N ALA A 363 8.32 18.61 15.77
CA ALA A 363 7.10 18.38 16.54
C ALA A 363 7.03 19.28 17.78
N ALA A 364 8.13 19.41 18.54
CA ALA A 364 8.16 20.27 19.71
C ALA A 364 7.95 21.75 19.36
N GLU A 365 8.58 22.25 18.30
CA GLU A 365 8.44 23.63 17.85
C GLU A 365 7.01 23.96 17.38
N VAL A 366 6.44 23.13 16.49
CA VAL A 366 5.09 23.38 15.95
C VAL A 366 4.02 23.27 17.04
N VAL A 367 4.18 22.36 18.00
CA VAL A 367 3.26 22.24 19.15
C VAL A 367 3.33 23.45 20.07
N ARG A 368 4.52 24.02 20.32
CA ARG A 368 4.66 25.27 21.10
C ARG A 368 3.96 26.43 20.40
N ALA A 369 4.21 26.60 19.10
CA ALA A 369 3.58 27.64 18.29
C ALA A 369 2.05 27.53 18.29
N TRP A 370 1.51 26.31 18.15
CA TRP A 370 0.07 26.07 18.24
C TRP A 370 -0.54 26.45 19.60
N ARG A 371 0.18 26.20 20.69
CA ARG A 371 -0.31 26.51 22.04
C ARG A 371 -0.35 28.01 22.34
N GLU A 372 0.54 28.77 21.70
CA GLU A 372 0.70 30.22 21.91
C GLU A 372 -0.31 31.06 21.10
N GLY A 373 -0.88 30.50 20.04
CA GLY A 373 -1.91 31.14 19.19
C GLY A 373 -3.33 30.90 19.66
#